data_AF-A0A1V2LBA2-F1
#
_entry.id   AF-A0A1V2LBA2-F1
#
_cell.length_a   1.000
_cell.length_b   1.000
_cell.length_c   1.000
_cell.angle_alpha   90.00
_cell.angle_beta   90.00
_cell.angle_gamma   90.00
#
_symmetry.space_group_name_H-M   'P 1'
#
loop_
_entity.id
_entity.type
_entity.pdbx_description
1 polymer ?
#
loop_
_entity_poly.entity_id
_entity_poly.type
_entity_poly.pdbx_seq_one_letter_code
_entity_poly.pdbx_strand_id
1 'polypeptide(L)'
;MLAISLLVLCQTLSVLASKWHNVSISSEQYDQLSSIVHFAKVSTCMNDTEFDTGTFESLCPLNSWCEENPEIEVLESVRPPSDNESGTAYVAADHANSMVYVVFRGSTTAGDWNTDYTFTLCDFAPVYNSTLKEADLNITMKNSYLNEQIKKHGNTDLCENCKVHCGLMIGYTQFMDTIYDAASPYLEQGYNLTVTGHSLGGGYAIFAGLDFKLRGYDPLVITYAALKQGNQAFNSFVDFMFNTIGLSKSIAEGDAIPFGAYARVYNPWDLIPMLPPTANFTNGGLEFELMTLDVPQNLSDVKFQGPSDNFKPDNTSYVMSLFQNATYDRWAYHSAYFTNMNPLAILVGVHAISDAQYSNLEFSRIAFVATDNTTDTVYVAFRDSSSSYDWMNNINAVQCPYFQCLSSDKVNSTTLAAVDQTKDTITQLIETLDDTDACEGTCMVHCGLYVSFSQFMDEIYDAVLPFLELDYELIITGHSLGGGWAGLAGADFKFKGYNPLVITYAALKQGNKQYNEFVDGLFGTASKNSSIAAGRAFEGGDYVRVWSHYDVVPRLPPSDAYTNGGLQFELTVTEIPQNQSEVVYLGPSDNSVDSTPWLNIFDSQSYNIAANHKSYFIYLGTCDDN
;
A
#
# COMPACT_ATOMS: atom_id res chain seq x y z
N MET A 1 11.01 41.51 22.59
CA MET A 1 10.66 42.13 21.29
C MET A 1 10.43 41.09 20.19
N LEU A 2 11.20 40.00 20.08
CA LEU A 2 11.01 38.97 19.03
C LEU A 2 9.58 38.40 18.90
N ALA A 3 8.85 38.19 20.00
CA ALA A 3 7.51 37.59 19.95
C ALA A 3 6.48 38.42 19.15
N ILE A 4 6.65 39.75 19.06
CA ILE A 4 5.79 40.62 18.24
C ILE A 4 6.21 40.55 16.76
N SER A 5 7.48 40.23 16.49
CA SER A 5 8.01 40.04 15.13
C SER A 5 7.42 38.82 14.43
N LEU A 6 7.28 37.68 15.14
CA LEU A 6 6.70 36.45 14.56
C LEU A 6 5.23 36.60 14.20
N LEU A 7 4.41 37.27 15.04
CA LEU A 7 2.99 37.45 14.74
C LEU A 7 2.74 38.28 13.47
N VAL A 8 3.60 39.28 13.21
CA VAL A 8 3.51 40.11 12.00
C VAL A 8 3.98 39.34 10.76
N LEU A 9 4.99 38.46 10.87
CA LEU A 9 5.34 37.52 9.80
C LEU A 9 4.17 36.57 9.47
N CYS A 10 3.48 36.04 10.49
CA CYS A 10 2.40 35.07 10.36
C CYS A 10 1.20 35.61 9.53
N GLN A 11 0.84 36.89 9.71
CA GLN A 11 -0.20 37.52 8.88
C GLN A 11 0.26 37.86 7.46
N THR A 12 1.56 38.01 7.21
CA THR A 12 2.07 38.22 5.84
C THR A 12 2.23 36.90 5.07
N LEU A 13 2.56 35.80 5.74
CA LEU A 13 2.76 34.48 5.10
C LEU A 13 1.45 33.90 4.54
N SER A 14 0.37 33.92 5.33
CA SER A 14 -0.96 33.49 4.88
C SER A 14 -1.49 34.32 3.70
N VAL A 15 -1.17 35.62 3.64
CA VAL A 15 -1.48 36.48 2.49
C VAL A 15 -0.59 36.17 1.28
N LEU A 16 0.67 35.75 1.47
CA LEU A 16 1.56 35.37 0.38
C LEU A 16 1.22 34.00 -0.25
N ALA A 17 0.81 33.01 0.56
CA ALA A 17 0.34 31.72 0.03
C ALA A 17 -0.87 31.89 -0.91
N SER A 18 -1.85 32.71 -0.52
CA SER A 18 -3.03 32.99 -1.36
C SER A 18 -2.75 33.73 -2.69
N LYS A 19 -1.51 34.18 -2.94
CA LYS A 19 -1.12 34.92 -4.15
C LYS A 19 -0.87 34.01 -5.36
N TRP A 20 -0.49 32.75 -5.13
CA TRP A 20 0.11 31.88 -6.16
C TRP A 20 -0.77 30.68 -6.53
N HIS A 21 -2.06 30.71 -6.18
CA HIS A 21 -3.00 29.62 -6.46
C HIS A 21 -3.30 29.49 -7.97
N ASN A 22 -3.22 28.26 -8.49
CA ASN A 22 -3.45 27.88 -9.88
C ASN A 22 -2.55 28.56 -10.92
N VAL A 23 -1.28 28.80 -10.57
CA VAL A 23 -0.27 29.28 -11.51
C VAL A 23 0.11 28.15 -12.49
N SER A 24 0.21 28.47 -13.78
CA SER A 24 0.66 27.51 -14.79
C SER A 24 2.19 27.45 -14.82
N ILE A 25 2.74 26.25 -14.95
CA ILE A 25 4.18 25.99 -14.89
C ILE A 25 4.83 26.12 -16.28
N SER A 26 6.16 26.26 -16.31
CA SER A 26 6.94 26.24 -17.55
C SER A 26 7.22 24.80 -18.01
N SER A 27 7.61 24.64 -19.29
CA SER A 27 8.03 23.34 -19.81
C SER A 27 9.24 22.78 -19.04
N GLU A 28 10.21 23.61 -18.70
CA GLU A 28 11.41 23.19 -17.94
C GLU A 28 11.05 22.65 -16.55
N GLN A 29 10.12 23.32 -15.84
CA GLN A 29 9.58 22.81 -14.57
C GLN A 29 8.85 21.48 -14.75
N TYR A 30 8.03 21.36 -15.80
CA TYR A 30 7.34 20.10 -16.12
C TYR A 30 8.32 18.97 -16.41
N ASP A 31 9.34 19.22 -17.25
CA ASP A 31 10.35 18.23 -17.63
C ASP A 31 11.12 17.72 -16.41
N GLN A 32 11.44 18.60 -15.44
CA GLN A 32 12.03 18.20 -14.15
C GLN A 32 11.07 17.30 -13.35
N LEU A 33 9.79 17.68 -13.22
CA LEU A 33 8.81 16.92 -12.45
C LEU A 33 8.46 15.57 -13.09
N SER A 34 8.37 15.49 -14.42
CA SER A 34 8.03 14.27 -15.14
C SER A 34 9.21 13.34 -15.35
N SER A 35 10.45 13.82 -15.40
CA SER A 35 11.65 12.95 -15.48
C SER A 35 12.00 12.33 -14.12
N ILE A 36 12.00 13.11 -13.04
CA ILE A 36 12.48 12.65 -11.72
C ILE A 36 11.57 11.55 -11.12
N VAL A 37 10.28 11.50 -11.48
CA VAL A 37 9.38 10.45 -10.98
C VAL A 37 9.75 9.05 -11.45
N HIS A 38 10.44 8.92 -12.60
CA HIS A 38 10.84 7.61 -13.10
C HIS A 38 11.88 6.94 -12.19
N PHE A 39 12.76 7.70 -11.52
CA PHE A 39 13.62 7.15 -10.48
C PHE A 39 12.79 6.54 -9.34
N ALA A 40 11.77 7.26 -8.85
CA ALA A 40 10.84 6.75 -7.87
C ALA A 40 10.07 5.52 -8.38
N LYS A 41 9.74 5.44 -9.67
CA LYS A 41 9.14 4.24 -10.29
C LYS A 41 10.11 3.05 -10.29
N VAL A 42 11.37 3.27 -10.65
CA VAL A 42 12.42 2.23 -10.66
C VAL A 42 12.66 1.64 -9.26
N SER A 43 12.40 2.38 -8.18
CA SER A 43 12.47 1.82 -6.82
C SER A 43 11.54 0.60 -6.60
N THR A 44 10.47 0.47 -7.39
CA THR A 44 9.58 -0.71 -7.33
C THR A 44 10.24 -2.00 -7.84
N CYS A 45 11.30 -1.90 -8.65
CA CYS A 45 12.13 -3.02 -9.07
C CYS A 45 12.94 -3.63 -7.91
N MET A 46 13.14 -2.91 -6.79
CA MET A 46 13.79 -3.43 -5.58
C MET A 46 13.02 -4.54 -4.85
N ASN A 47 11.79 -4.82 -5.29
CA ASN A 47 11.04 -6.02 -4.91
C ASN A 47 11.64 -7.31 -5.51
N ASP A 48 12.53 -7.18 -6.49
CA ASP A 48 13.47 -8.22 -6.87
C ASP A 48 14.70 -8.15 -5.95
N THR A 49 15.19 -9.29 -5.48
CA THR A 49 16.42 -9.38 -4.70
C THR A 49 17.69 -9.23 -5.55
N GLU A 50 17.58 -9.43 -6.87
CA GLU A 50 18.69 -9.21 -7.82
C GLU A 50 18.94 -7.73 -8.14
N PHE A 51 17.99 -6.84 -7.81
CA PHE A 51 18.20 -5.39 -7.90
C PHE A 51 19.15 -4.93 -6.77
N ASP A 52 20.46 -4.98 -7.00
CA ASP A 52 21.46 -4.53 -6.04
C ASP A 52 22.35 -3.44 -6.64
N THR A 53 23.60 -3.74 -6.98
CA THR A 53 24.55 -2.82 -7.60
C THR A 53 24.80 -3.19 -9.07
N GLY A 54 24.94 -2.19 -9.93
CA GLY A 54 25.05 -2.39 -11.38
C GLY A 54 24.31 -1.33 -12.19
N THR A 55 24.28 -1.46 -13.52
CA THR A 55 23.65 -0.47 -14.40
C THR A 55 22.16 -0.74 -14.61
N PHE A 56 21.36 0.29 -14.91
CA PHE A 56 19.93 0.15 -15.21
C PHE A 56 19.63 -0.84 -16.35
N GLU A 57 20.51 -0.96 -17.36
CA GLU A 57 20.42 -2.01 -18.39
C GLU A 57 20.34 -3.42 -17.80
N SER A 58 21.11 -3.67 -16.73
CA SER A 58 21.18 -4.98 -16.07
C SER A 58 20.12 -5.19 -14.99
N LEU A 59 19.74 -4.12 -14.26
CA LEU A 59 18.90 -4.22 -13.05
C LEU A 59 17.40 -4.04 -13.31
N CYS A 60 17.00 -3.37 -14.40
CA CYS A 60 15.58 -3.16 -14.73
C CYS A 60 15.27 -3.34 -16.23
N PRO A 61 15.63 -4.49 -16.85
CA PRO A 61 15.52 -4.73 -18.29
C PRO A 61 14.09 -4.81 -18.84
N LEU A 62 13.07 -4.77 -18.00
CA LEU A 62 11.64 -4.72 -18.40
C LEU A 62 11.02 -3.32 -18.23
N ASN A 63 11.83 -2.31 -17.88
CA ASN A 63 11.39 -0.93 -17.72
C ASN A 63 11.94 -0.09 -18.88
N SER A 64 11.05 0.37 -19.77
CA SER A 64 11.46 1.12 -20.97
C SER A 64 12.25 2.40 -20.66
N TRP A 65 12.06 3.01 -19.48
CA TRP A 65 12.85 4.16 -19.07
C TRP A 65 14.26 3.76 -18.60
N CYS A 66 14.46 2.55 -18.07
CA CYS A 66 15.79 1.99 -17.85
C CYS A 66 16.50 1.67 -19.18
N GLU A 67 15.78 1.14 -20.17
CA GLU A 67 16.32 0.91 -21.53
C GLU A 67 16.76 2.21 -22.21
N GLU A 68 16.05 3.32 -21.97
CA GLU A 68 16.41 4.67 -22.46
C GLU A 68 17.58 5.31 -21.68
N ASN A 69 17.86 4.86 -20.45
CA ASN A 69 18.90 5.40 -19.57
C ASN A 69 19.85 4.29 -19.05
N PRO A 70 20.45 3.47 -19.95
CA PRO A 70 21.10 2.22 -19.58
C PRO A 70 22.39 2.40 -18.76
N GLU A 71 23.08 3.54 -18.93
CA GLU A 71 24.38 3.87 -18.33
C GLU A 71 24.29 4.40 -16.88
N ILE A 72 23.09 4.57 -16.32
CA ILE A 72 22.94 4.98 -14.91
C ILE A 72 23.31 3.82 -14.00
N GLU A 73 24.28 4.04 -13.11
CA GLU A 73 24.82 3.04 -12.18
C GLU A 73 24.11 3.14 -10.83
N VAL A 74 23.50 2.05 -10.34
CA VAL A 74 23.12 1.88 -8.94
C VAL A 74 24.38 1.53 -8.16
N LEU A 75 24.76 2.46 -7.28
CA LEU A 75 25.96 2.42 -6.44
C LEU A 75 25.77 1.60 -5.17
N GLU A 76 24.55 1.61 -4.64
CA GLU A 76 24.21 0.99 -3.36
C GLU A 76 22.70 0.72 -3.29
N SER A 77 22.32 -0.41 -2.69
CA SER A 77 20.92 -0.79 -2.48
C SER A 77 20.71 -1.14 -1.00
N VAL A 78 19.75 -0.46 -0.36
CA VAL A 78 19.45 -0.63 1.06
C VAL A 78 18.05 -1.19 1.21
N ARG A 79 17.94 -2.24 2.02
CA ARG A 79 16.70 -2.91 2.41
C ARG A 79 16.68 -3.03 3.94
N PRO A 80 15.49 -3.03 4.58
CA PRO A 80 15.40 -3.28 6.01
C PRO A 80 15.82 -4.73 6.32
N PRO A 81 16.30 -5.04 7.53
CA PRO A 81 16.73 -6.40 7.89
C PRO A 81 15.56 -7.40 8.04
N SER A 82 14.31 -6.92 8.04
CA SER A 82 13.12 -7.77 7.93
C SER A 82 11.96 -7.07 7.22
N ASP A 83 11.04 -7.84 6.60
CA ASP A 83 9.82 -7.30 5.97
C ASP A 83 8.83 -6.65 6.95
N ASN A 84 9.05 -6.79 8.26
CA ASN A 84 8.27 -6.11 9.31
C ASN A 84 8.80 -4.70 9.63
N GLU A 85 9.89 -4.29 8.96
CA GLU A 85 10.52 -3.00 9.10
C GLU A 85 10.49 -2.24 7.76
N SER A 86 10.80 -0.94 7.82
CA SER A 86 10.49 0.01 6.76
C SER A 86 11.73 0.81 6.39
N GLY A 87 12.11 0.77 5.11
CA GLY A 87 13.34 1.42 4.68
C GLY A 87 14.01 0.81 3.48
N THR A 88 13.36 0.87 2.32
CA THR A 88 13.97 0.45 1.06
C THR A 88 14.37 1.67 0.23
N ALA A 89 15.64 1.73 -0.17
CA ALA A 89 16.21 2.86 -0.89
C ALA A 89 17.39 2.44 -1.78
N TYR A 90 17.65 3.17 -2.86
CA TYR A 90 18.88 3.02 -3.63
C TYR A 90 19.58 4.36 -3.85
N VAL A 91 20.90 4.30 -4.06
CA VAL A 91 21.70 5.43 -4.51
C VAL A 91 22.21 5.12 -5.91
N ALA A 92 22.00 6.03 -6.85
CA ALA A 92 22.47 5.89 -8.22
C ALA A 92 23.27 7.12 -8.68
N ALA A 93 24.19 6.93 -9.63
CA ALA A 93 24.93 7.98 -10.29
C ALA A 93 24.72 7.96 -11.81
N ASP A 94 24.56 9.16 -12.36
CA ASP A 94 24.69 9.43 -13.79
C ASP A 94 25.98 10.23 -13.99
N HIS A 95 27.00 9.55 -14.50
CA HIS A 95 28.31 10.14 -14.76
C HIS A 95 28.33 11.06 -15.98
N ALA A 96 27.37 10.93 -16.91
CA ALA A 96 27.30 11.78 -18.09
C ALA A 96 26.80 13.19 -17.73
N ASN A 97 25.86 13.28 -16.79
CA ASN A 97 25.29 14.54 -16.31
C ASN A 97 25.88 15.03 -14.96
N SER A 98 26.80 14.27 -14.35
CA SER A 98 27.36 14.54 -13.01
C SER A 98 26.27 14.67 -11.93
N MET A 99 25.37 13.69 -11.89
CA MET A 99 24.22 13.64 -10.99
C MET A 99 24.30 12.43 -10.06
N VAL A 100 23.87 12.60 -8.81
CA VAL A 100 23.59 11.53 -7.85
C VAL A 100 22.10 11.58 -7.50
N TYR A 101 21.47 10.41 -7.46
CA TYR A 101 20.07 10.23 -7.11
C TYR A 101 19.98 9.37 -5.85
N VAL A 102 19.35 9.89 -4.81
CA VAL A 102 18.98 9.14 -3.61
C VAL A 102 17.47 8.90 -3.65
N VAL A 103 17.06 7.65 -3.71
CA VAL A 103 15.70 7.28 -4.09
C VAL A 103 15.09 6.31 -3.08
N PHE A 104 13.93 6.67 -2.54
CA PHE A 104 13.22 5.86 -1.56
C PHE A 104 11.98 5.20 -2.17
N ARG A 105 11.78 3.91 -1.87
CA ARG A 105 10.62 3.14 -2.31
C ARG A 105 9.36 3.51 -1.52
N GLY A 106 8.21 3.50 -2.20
CA GLY A 106 6.90 3.46 -1.55
C GLY A 106 6.60 2.11 -0.91
N SER A 107 5.43 2.01 -0.28
CA SER A 107 5.08 0.88 0.59
C SER A 107 4.80 -0.41 -0.19
N THR A 108 5.54 -1.49 0.11
CA THR A 108 5.30 -2.83 -0.43
C THR A 108 5.44 -3.95 0.62
N THR A 109 5.96 -3.66 1.82
CA THR A 109 6.11 -4.63 2.92
C THR A 109 5.18 -4.34 4.11
N ALA A 110 5.14 -5.25 5.09
CA ALA A 110 4.38 -5.06 6.33
C ALA A 110 4.90 -3.88 7.16
N GLY A 111 6.22 -3.74 7.22
CA GLY A 111 6.89 -2.67 7.95
C GLY A 111 6.65 -1.29 7.35
N ASP A 112 6.67 -1.21 6.02
CA ASP A 112 6.35 0.02 5.27
C ASP A 112 4.97 0.57 5.69
N TRP A 113 3.92 -0.25 5.60
CA TRP A 113 2.57 0.16 6.00
C TRP A 113 2.43 0.40 7.51
N ASN A 114 3.05 -0.42 8.36
CA ASN A 114 3.10 -0.16 9.80
C ASN A 114 3.74 1.21 10.11
N THR A 115 4.70 1.63 9.28
CA THR A 115 5.24 2.98 9.32
C THR A 115 4.19 4.01 8.90
N ASP A 116 3.53 3.88 7.75
CA ASP A 116 2.51 4.84 7.29
C ASP A 116 1.40 5.10 8.33
N TYR A 117 0.92 4.06 9.03
CA TYR A 117 -0.18 4.18 9.98
C TYR A 117 0.23 4.51 11.42
N THR A 118 1.53 4.63 11.71
CA THR A 118 2.01 5.04 13.04
C THR A 118 1.90 6.57 13.22
N PHE A 119 0.66 7.08 13.25
CA PHE A 119 0.27 8.50 13.36
C PHE A 119 0.70 9.21 14.68
N THR A 120 1.69 8.66 15.37
CA THR A 120 2.32 9.20 16.58
C THR A 120 3.41 10.20 16.20
N LEU A 121 3.42 11.34 16.90
CA LEU A 121 4.50 12.32 16.84
C LEU A 121 5.55 12.07 17.93
N CYS A 122 6.82 12.15 17.55
CA CYS A 122 7.98 12.23 18.45
C CYS A 122 8.86 13.43 18.06
N ASP A 123 9.78 13.78 18.93
CA ASP A 123 10.74 14.86 18.72
C ASP A 123 11.63 14.55 17.50
N PHE A 124 11.95 15.58 16.73
CA PHE A 124 12.85 15.46 15.59
C PHE A 124 14.31 15.56 16.03
N ALA A 125 15.16 14.70 15.47
CA ALA A 125 16.59 14.92 15.42
C ALA A 125 17.12 14.43 14.06
N PRO A 126 18.01 15.20 13.39
CA PRO A 126 18.70 14.70 12.20
C PRO A 126 19.61 13.51 12.56
N VAL A 127 19.88 12.62 11.59
CA VAL A 127 20.90 11.57 11.78
C VAL A 127 22.28 12.20 11.72
N TYR A 128 22.45 13.26 10.91
CA TYR A 128 23.64 14.10 10.89
C TYR A 128 24.06 14.58 12.29
N ASN A 129 25.32 14.28 12.63
CA ASN A 129 25.96 14.63 13.89
C ASN A 129 25.21 14.11 15.13
N SER A 130 24.47 13.01 14.97
CA SER A 130 23.85 12.23 16.04
C SER A 130 24.66 10.96 16.36
N THR A 131 24.27 10.32 17.45
CA THR A 131 24.64 8.93 17.78
C THR A 131 23.44 8.00 17.73
N LEU A 132 22.33 8.44 17.11
CA LEU A 132 21.12 7.64 17.00
C LEU A 132 21.39 6.44 16.10
N LYS A 133 21.08 5.24 16.60
CA LYS A 133 21.00 4.03 15.80
C LYS A 133 19.62 3.44 15.95
N GLU A 134 19.21 2.69 14.93
CA GLU A 134 18.00 1.86 14.95
C GLU A 134 17.83 1.08 16.27
N ALA A 135 18.90 0.44 16.76
CA ALA A 135 18.86 -0.34 17.99
C ALA A 135 18.45 0.46 19.26
N ASP A 136 18.54 1.80 19.22
CA ASP A 136 18.08 2.69 20.29
C ASP A 136 16.57 3.03 20.17
N LEU A 137 15.93 2.74 19.03
CA LEU A 137 14.61 3.20 18.64
C LEU A 137 13.70 2.04 18.19
N ASN A 138 12.71 1.67 19.00
CA ASN A 138 11.73 0.63 18.62
C ASN A 138 10.30 1.16 18.71
N ILE A 139 9.48 0.87 17.68
CA ILE A 139 8.11 1.37 17.54
C ILE A 139 7.15 0.86 18.63
N THR A 140 7.48 -0.26 19.27
CA THR A 140 6.74 -0.82 20.42
C THR A 140 6.98 -0.08 21.74
N MET A 141 7.97 0.83 21.79
CA MET A 141 8.28 1.61 22.98
C MET A 141 7.20 2.65 23.27
N LYS A 142 6.98 2.93 24.57
CA LYS A 142 6.18 4.10 24.97
C LYS A 142 6.82 5.36 24.41
N ASN A 143 6.04 6.20 23.73
CA ASN A 143 6.51 7.44 23.09
C ASN A 143 7.34 8.34 24.05
N SER A 144 7.06 8.34 25.35
CA SER A 144 7.88 9.05 26.35
C SER A 144 9.34 8.58 26.40
N TYR A 145 9.60 7.28 26.24
CA TYR A 145 10.94 6.69 26.22
C TYR A 145 11.63 6.89 24.86
N LEU A 146 10.88 6.79 23.76
CA LEU A 146 11.39 7.09 22.41
C LEU A 146 11.95 8.52 22.34
N ASN A 147 11.19 9.51 22.83
CA ASN A 147 11.64 10.90 22.94
C ASN A 147 12.82 11.10 23.90
N GLU A 148 13.01 10.22 24.89
CA GLU A 148 14.18 10.25 25.78
C GLU A 148 15.44 9.79 25.04
N GLN A 149 15.37 8.71 24.25
CA GLN A 149 16.52 8.28 23.43
C GLN A 149 16.83 9.30 22.34
N ILE A 150 15.82 9.83 21.65
CA ILE A 150 16.02 10.88 20.62
C ILE A 150 16.74 12.11 21.19
N LYS A 151 16.39 12.56 22.40
CA LYS A 151 17.10 13.68 23.08
C LYS A 151 18.49 13.34 23.59
N LYS A 152 18.70 12.07 23.99
CA LYS A 152 19.97 11.60 24.56
C LYS A 152 21.03 11.33 23.49
N HIS A 153 20.61 10.91 22.31
CA HIS A 153 21.48 10.50 21.21
C HIS A 153 21.44 11.41 19.99
N GLY A 154 20.36 12.18 19.79
CA GLY A 154 20.17 13.10 18.67
C GLY A 154 20.31 14.57 19.04
N ASN A 155 20.48 15.42 18.03
CA ASN A 155 20.60 16.87 18.19
C ASN A 155 19.23 17.56 18.02
N THR A 156 18.40 17.53 19.07
CA THR A 156 17.06 18.15 19.07
C THR A 156 17.10 19.69 19.14
N ASP A 157 18.25 20.29 19.44
CA ASP A 157 18.37 21.75 19.66
C ASP A 157 18.38 22.55 18.35
N LEU A 158 18.52 21.89 17.19
CA LEU A 158 18.47 22.51 15.87
C LEU A 158 17.10 23.07 15.50
N CYS A 159 16.02 22.52 16.07
CA CYS A 159 14.67 23.03 15.89
C CYS A 159 13.80 22.86 17.13
N GLU A 160 13.44 23.99 17.74
CA GLU A 160 12.58 24.02 18.92
C GLU A 160 11.15 23.53 18.59
N ASN A 161 10.66 22.56 19.35
CA ASN A 161 9.31 21.96 19.19
C ASN A 161 9.05 21.25 17.85
N CYS A 162 10.08 21.01 17.02
CA CYS A 162 9.96 20.13 15.86
C CYS A 162 9.51 18.73 16.30
N LYS A 163 8.43 18.25 15.69
CA LYS A 163 7.97 16.86 15.86
C LYS A 163 7.68 16.23 14.51
N VAL A 164 8.05 14.96 14.39
CA VAL A 164 7.96 14.17 13.16
C VAL A 164 7.19 12.88 13.39
N HIS A 165 6.76 12.29 12.29
CA HIS A 165 6.15 10.97 12.21
C HIS A 165 7.10 9.89 12.76
N CYS A 166 6.70 9.15 13.79
CA CYS A 166 7.65 8.23 14.45
C CYS A 166 8.10 7.05 13.59
N GLY A 167 7.20 6.42 12.84
CA GLY A 167 7.59 5.34 11.93
C GLY A 167 8.66 5.80 10.93
N LEU A 168 8.43 6.93 10.25
CA LEU A 168 9.43 7.55 9.37
C LEU A 168 10.74 7.83 10.12
N MET A 169 10.70 8.43 11.31
CA MET A 169 11.93 8.75 12.04
C MET A 169 12.73 7.49 12.42
N ILE A 170 12.05 6.43 12.85
CA ILE A 170 12.68 5.15 13.24
C ILE A 170 13.31 4.49 12.01
N GLY A 171 12.53 4.22 10.96
CA GLY A 171 13.03 3.58 9.73
C GLY A 171 14.18 4.39 9.12
N TYR A 172 14.06 5.72 9.08
CA TYR A 172 15.09 6.60 8.55
C TYR A 172 16.47 6.44 9.22
N THR A 173 16.51 6.11 10.52
CA THR A 173 17.79 5.84 11.21
C THR A 173 18.47 4.53 10.81
N GLN A 174 17.77 3.60 10.14
CA GLN A 174 18.33 2.31 9.71
C GLN A 174 19.35 2.49 8.57
N PHE A 175 19.01 3.32 7.58
CA PHE A 175 19.67 3.33 6.28
C PHE A 175 20.42 4.62 5.92
N MET A 176 20.23 5.72 6.66
CA MET A 176 20.77 7.02 6.25
C MET A 176 22.31 7.08 6.21
N ASP A 177 23.01 6.39 7.11
CA ASP A 177 24.48 6.36 7.08
C ASP A 177 25.01 5.65 5.83
N THR A 178 24.42 4.50 5.46
CA THR A 178 24.75 3.77 4.23
C THR A 178 24.50 4.61 2.97
N ILE A 179 23.36 5.30 2.91
CA ILE A 179 23.01 6.22 1.81
C ILE A 179 24.01 7.37 1.72
N TYR A 180 24.44 7.92 2.86
CA TYR A 180 25.44 8.99 2.88
C TYR A 180 26.81 8.49 2.41
N ASP A 181 27.25 7.33 2.87
CA ASP A 181 28.57 6.77 2.53
C ASP A 181 28.65 6.40 1.03
N ALA A 182 27.54 5.96 0.42
CA ALA A 182 27.45 5.72 -1.03
C ALA A 182 27.43 7.02 -1.87
N ALA A 183 26.67 8.04 -1.45
CA ALA A 183 26.52 9.28 -2.20
C ALA A 183 27.72 10.23 -2.07
N SER A 184 28.26 10.39 -0.85
CA SER A 184 29.23 11.44 -0.53
C SER A 184 30.51 11.47 -1.37
N PRO A 185 31.13 10.35 -1.80
CA PRO A 185 32.32 10.40 -2.66
C PRO A 185 32.09 11.10 -4.00
N TYR A 186 30.87 11.07 -4.53
CA TYR A 186 30.50 11.73 -5.78
C TYR A 186 30.13 13.20 -5.54
N LEU A 187 29.46 13.50 -4.43
CA LEU A 187 29.16 14.89 -4.03
C LEU A 187 30.45 15.69 -3.75
N GLU A 188 31.46 15.07 -3.14
CA GLU A 188 32.80 15.66 -2.97
C GLU A 188 33.53 15.93 -4.30
N GLN A 189 33.20 15.20 -5.36
CA GLN A 189 33.67 15.46 -6.73
C GLN A 189 32.88 16.57 -7.44
N GLY A 190 31.84 17.12 -6.81
CA GLY A 190 31.00 18.18 -7.37
C GLY A 190 29.80 17.69 -8.17
N TYR A 191 29.36 16.44 -7.97
CA TYR A 191 28.10 15.97 -8.52
C TYR A 191 26.92 16.68 -7.84
N ASN A 192 25.88 16.99 -8.61
CA ASN A 192 24.62 17.53 -8.09
C ASN A 192 23.78 16.40 -7.47
N LEU A 193 23.04 16.70 -6.40
CA LEU A 193 22.21 15.73 -5.69
C LEU A 193 20.72 15.95 -5.96
N THR A 194 20.02 14.90 -6.36
CA THR A 194 18.55 14.83 -6.35
C THR A 194 18.11 13.79 -5.33
N VAL A 195 17.10 14.12 -4.52
CA VAL A 195 16.49 13.20 -3.54
C VAL A 195 15.00 13.06 -3.86
N THR A 196 14.52 11.83 -4.02
CA THR A 196 13.14 11.59 -4.45
C THR A 196 12.55 10.30 -3.88
N GLY A 197 11.23 10.16 -4.03
CA GLY A 197 10.45 9.02 -3.60
C GLY A 197 8.96 9.26 -3.81
N HIS A 198 8.22 8.16 -3.88
CA HIS A 198 6.75 8.14 -3.98
C HIS A 198 6.13 7.59 -2.70
N SER A 199 4.94 8.07 -2.33
CA SER A 199 4.21 7.59 -1.16
C SER A 199 5.06 7.71 0.12
N LEU A 200 5.17 6.63 0.91
CA LEU A 200 6.09 6.48 2.04
C LEU A 200 7.54 6.91 1.73
N GLY A 201 8.07 6.54 0.56
CA GLY A 201 9.39 6.94 0.11
C GLY A 201 9.52 8.46 -0.06
N GLY A 202 8.45 9.13 -0.48
CA GLY A 202 8.37 10.58 -0.49
C GLY A 202 8.46 11.19 0.93
N GLY A 203 7.99 10.48 1.96
CA GLY A 203 8.20 10.85 3.36
C GLY A 203 9.68 10.78 3.77
N TYR A 204 10.37 9.70 3.43
CA TYR A 204 11.80 9.52 3.70
C TYR A 204 12.70 10.51 2.95
N ALA A 205 12.37 10.83 1.70
CA ALA A 205 13.12 11.76 0.85
C ALA A 205 13.31 13.15 1.48
N ILE A 206 12.35 13.62 2.29
CA ILE A 206 12.43 14.92 2.97
C ILE A 206 13.39 14.88 4.16
N PHE A 207 13.47 13.77 4.89
CA PHE A 207 14.45 13.62 5.97
C PHE A 207 15.86 13.51 5.40
N ALA A 208 16.05 12.68 4.36
CA ALA A 208 17.32 12.57 3.65
C ALA A 208 17.78 13.91 3.06
N GLY A 209 16.89 14.61 2.35
CA GLY A 209 17.18 15.93 1.80
C GLY A 209 17.56 16.95 2.88
N LEU A 210 16.87 16.96 4.01
CA LEU A 210 17.18 17.84 5.14
C LEU A 210 18.55 17.51 5.77
N ASP A 211 18.90 16.25 5.94
CA ASP A 211 20.21 15.83 6.45
C ASP A 211 21.36 16.21 5.49
N PHE A 212 21.20 16.00 4.18
CA PHE A 212 22.18 16.47 3.20
C PHE A 212 22.31 18.00 3.20
N LYS A 213 21.18 18.72 3.35
CA LYS A 213 21.18 20.18 3.50
C LYS A 213 21.92 20.65 4.77
N LEU A 214 21.73 19.96 5.89
CA LEU A 214 22.42 20.24 7.16
C LEU A 214 23.92 19.88 7.11
N ARG A 215 24.31 18.92 6.29
CA ARG A 215 25.71 18.57 5.97
C ARG A 215 26.38 19.56 5.01
N GLY A 216 25.64 20.52 4.45
CA GLY A 216 26.17 21.61 3.61
C GLY A 216 26.06 21.37 2.10
N TYR A 217 25.33 20.35 1.66
CA TYR A 217 25.01 20.13 0.25
C TYR A 217 23.72 20.86 -0.15
N ASP A 218 23.48 21.05 -1.44
CA ASP A 218 22.26 21.66 -1.98
C ASP A 218 21.40 20.64 -2.77
N PRO A 219 20.75 19.66 -2.10
CA PRO A 219 19.89 18.70 -2.78
C PRO A 219 18.67 19.37 -3.44
N LEU A 220 18.33 18.95 -4.65
CA LEU A 220 17.00 19.11 -5.22
C LEU A 220 16.10 18.00 -4.67
N VAL A 221 15.13 18.35 -3.83
CA VAL A 221 14.19 17.37 -3.26
C VAL A 221 12.86 17.47 -4.01
N ILE A 222 12.44 16.39 -4.67
CA ILE A 222 11.11 16.31 -5.31
C ILE A 222 10.41 15.05 -4.83
N THR A 223 9.24 15.21 -4.20
CA THR A 223 8.45 14.08 -3.68
C THR A 223 7.11 13.97 -4.37
N TYR A 224 6.63 12.74 -4.52
CA TYR A 224 5.36 12.43 -5.18
C TYR A 224 4.46 11.72 -4.17
N ALA A 225 3.20 12.12 -4.05
CA ALA A 225 2.22 11.45 -3.19
C ALA A 225 2.60 11.34 -1.69
N ALA A 226 3.54 12.16 -1.21
CA ALA A 226 4.15 11.98 0.11
C ALA A 226 3.22 12.29 1.28
N LEU A 227 3.09 11.35 2.23
CA LEU A 227 2.44 11.57 3.53
C LEU A 227 3.13 12.66 4.35
N LYS A 228 2.37 13.38 5.17
CA LYS A 228 2.84 14.46 6.05
C LYS A 228 3.87 13.95 7.05
N GLN A 229 5.02 14.61 7.05
CA GLN A 229 6.21 14.12 7.75
C GLN A 229 6.30 14.63 9.20
N GLY A 230 5.59 15.72 9.53
CA GLY A 230 5.64 16.30 10.87
C GLY A 230 4.65 17.42 11.16
N ASN A 231 4.87 18.08 12.29
CA ASN A 231 4.07 19.20 12.78
C ASN A 231 4.44 20.52 12.09
N GLN A 232 3.66 21.57 12.36
CA GLN A 232 3.90 22.93 11.84
C GLN A 232 5.35 23.39 12.07
N ALA A 233 5.90 23.18 13.28
CA ALA A 233 7.27 23.61 13.60
C ALA A 233 8.32 22.91 12.73
N PHE A 234 8.15 21.60 12.49
CA PHE A 234 8.99 20.83 11.57
C PHE A 234 8.92 21.35 10.14
N ASN A 235 7.73 21.50 9.58
CA ASN A 235 7.62 21.97 8.21
C ASN A 235 8.10 23.43 8.05
N SER A 236 7.86 24.30 9.03
CA SER A 236 8.42 25.67 9.00
C SER A 236 9.96 25.69 9.07
N PHE A 237 10.58 24.71 9.73
CA PHE A 237 12.03 24.53 9.71
C PHE A 237 12.53 24.02 8.35
N VAL A 238 11.85 23.03 7.75
CA VAL A 238 12.12 22.54 6.39
C VAL A 238 12.01 23.68 5.37
N ASP A 239 10.90 24.43 5.36
CA ASP A 239 10.68 25.56 4.44
C ASP A 239 11.72 26.68 4.58
N PHE A 240 12.20 26.91 5.81
CA PHE A 240 13.31 27.84 6.06
C PHE A 240 14.62 27.31 5.46
N MET A 241 14.96 26.04 5.69
CA MET A 241 16.18 25.41 5.17
C MET A 241 16.20 25.35 3.63
N PHE A 242 15.05 25.10 2.99
CA PHE A 242 14.90 25.05 1.53
C PHE A 242 14.46 26.38 0.88
N ASN A 243 14.35 27.47 1.66
CA ASN A 243 14.00 28.81 1.19
C ASN A 243 12.73 28.87 0.30
N THR A 244 11.72 28.06 0.59
CA THR A 244 10.55 27.85 -0.30
C THR A 244 9.76 29.14 -0.53
N ILE A 245 9.61 29.97 0.50
CA ILE A 245 9.00 31.31 0.41
C ILE A 245 9.80 32.22 -0.54
N GLY A 246 11.14 32.21 -0.46
CA GLY A 246 12.00 33.04 -1.30
C GLY A 246 11.98 32.62 -2.77
N LEU A 247 11.90 31.31 -3.03
CA LEU A 247 11.81 30.73 -4.37
C LEU A 247 10.40 30.85 -5.00
N SER A 248 9.34 30.94 -4.18
CA SER A 248 7.95 30.95 -4.68
C SER A 248 7.66 31.94 -5.82
N LYS A 249 8.33 33.11 -5.83
CA LYS A 249 8.16 34.11 -6.88
C LYS A 249 8.79 33.69 -8.21
N SER A 250 10.04 33.21 -8.21
CA SER A 250 10.75 32.81 -9.43
C SER A 250 10.09 31.59 -10.05
N ILE A 251 9.70 30.62 -9.22
CA ILE A 251 8.95 29.44 -9.67
C ILE A 251 7.60 29.84 -10.28
N ALA A 252 6.85 30.77 -9.66
CA ALA A 252 5.61 31.28 -10.26
C ALA A 252 5.81 32.14 -11.52
N GLU A 253 7.02 32.67 -11.76
CA GLU A 253 7.40 33.40 -12.98
C GLU A 253 7.93 32.46 -14.09
N GLY A 254 8.12 31.17 -13.78
CA GLY A 254 8.45 30.10 -14.72
C GLY A 254 9.89 29.56 -14.65
N ASP A 255 10.72 30.07 -13.74
CA ASP A 255 12.12 29.62 -13.58
C ASP A 255 12.18 28.13 -13.15
N ALA A 256 13.18 27.39 -13.64
CA ALA A 256 13.45 26.00 -13.23
C ALA A 256 13.52 25.84 -11.70
N ILE A 257 13.14 24.66 -11.21
CA ILE A 257 13.27 24.29 -9.79
C ILE A 257 14.77 24.11 -9.48
N PRO A 258 15.41 24.97 -8.67
CA PRO A 258 16.86 24.95 -8.54
C PRO A 258 17.32 23.88 -7.54
N PHE A 259 18.59 23.46 -7.66
CA PHE A 259 19.27 22.71 -6.61
C PHE A 259 19.23 23.46 -5.28
N GLY A 260 19.04 22.72 -4.19
CA GLY A 260 18.81 23.27 -2.86
C GLY A 260 17.35 23.67 -2.57
N ALA A 261 16.39 23.38 -3.47
CA ALA A 261 14.95 23.55 -3.26
C ALA A 261 14.23 22.24 -2.89
N TYR A 262 13.03 22.38 -2.31
CA TYR A 262 12.12 21.26 -2.04
C TYR A 262 10.74 21.50 -2.67
N ALA A 263 10.31 20.58 -3.53
CA ALA A 263 9.02 20.54 -4.19
C ALA A 263 8.23 19.28 -3.82
N ARG A 264 6.90 19.42 -3.67
CA ARG A 264 5.96 18.34 -3.39
C ARG A 264 4.90 18.29 -4.50
N VAL A 265 4.84 17.17 -5.20
CA VAL A 265 3.79 16.85 -6.17
C VAL A 265 2.71 16.04 -5.49
N TYR A 266 1.46 16.49 -5.58
CA TYR A 266 0.30 15.79 -5.03
C TYR A 266 -0.92 15.91 -5.94
N ASN A 267 -1.85 14.96 -5.82
CA ASN A 267 -3.19 15.09 -6.36
C ASN A 267 -4.18 15.41 -5.22
N PRO A 268 -5.12 16.36 -5.35
CA PRO A 268 -6.10 16.68 -4.30
C PRO A 268 -7.03 15.53 -3.89
N TRP A 269 -7.15 14.51 -4.74
CA TRP A 269 -7.98 13.33 -4.52
C TRP A 269 -7.18 12.10 -4.05
N ASP A 270 -5.85 12.21 -3.97
CA ASP A 270 -4.98 11.24 -3.33
C ASP A 270 -5.01 11.45 -1.80
N LEU A 271 -5.28 10.37 -1.06
CA LEU A 271 -5.39 10.42 0.40
C LEU A 271 -4.05 10.31 1.13
N ILE A 272 -3.01 9.75 0.52
CA ILE A 272 -1.70 9.60 1.20
C ILE A 272 -1.08 10.97 1.52
N PRO A 273 -1.09 11.99 0.62
CA PRO A 273 -0.80 13.39 0.94
C PRO A 273 -1.58 14.03 2.10
N MET A 274 -2.71 13.43 2.52
CA MET A 274 -3.55 13.86 3.65
C MET A 274 -3.29 13.07 4.93
N LEU A 275 -2.55 11.96 4.89
CA LEU A 275 -2.15 11.20 6.06
C LEU A 275 -0.91 11.83 6.73
N PRO A 276 -0.77 11.78 8.07
CA PRO A 276 -1.81 11.42 9.04
C PRO A 276 -2.95 12.45 9.05
N PRO A 277 -4.21 12.03 9.25
CA PRO A 277 -5.39 12.89 9.07
C PRO A 277 -5.65 13.84 10.25
N THR A 278 -4.68 14.02 11.15
CA THR A 278 -4.84 14.79 12.39
C THR A 278 -4.35 16.22 12.23
N ALA A 279 -5.00 17.15 12.93
CA ALA A 279 -4.60 18.57 12.93
C ALA A 279 -3.20 18.86 13.51
N ASN A 280 -2.50 17.85 14.04
CA ASN A 280 -1.12 17.97 14.53
C ASN A 280 -0.08 17.82 13.41
N PHE A 281 -0.47 17.30 12.24
CA PHE A 281 0.39 17.13 11.07
C PHE A 281 0.04 18.15 9.99
N THR A 282 1.05 18.61 9.28
CA THR A 282 0.97 19.62 8.21
C THR A 282 1.93 19.22 7.08
N ASN A 283 1.88 19.93 5.96
CA ASN A 283 2.87 19.80 4.89
C ASN A 283 3.85 20.99 4.92
N GLY A 284 4.94 20.87 4.15
CA GLY A 284 5.88 21.93 3.79
C GLY A 284 6.34 21.71 2.34
N GLY A 285 7.05 22.67 1.75
CA GLY A 285 7.56 22.58 0.37
C GLY A 285 6.87 23.51 -0.62
N LEU A 286 7.40 23.54 -1.85
CA LEU A 286 6.77 24.15 -3.01
C LEU A 286 5.72 23.19 -3.60
N GLU A 287 4.45 23.59 -3.62
CA GLU A 287 3.34 22.70 -3.96
C GLU A 287 3.00 22.72 -5.45
N PHE A 288 3.01 21.53 -6.07
CA PHE A 288 2.57 21.26 -7.43
C PHE A 288 1.39 20.29 -7.42
N GLU A 289 0.25 20.76 -7.92
CA GLU A 289 -1.02 20.04 -7.93
C GLU A 289 -1.26 19.38 -9.29
N LEU A 290 -1.58 18.08 -9.28
CA LEU A 290 -2.04 17.34 -10.45
C LEU A 290 -3.57 17.38 -10.55
N MET A 291 -4.08 17.76 -11.72
CA MET A 291 -5.50 18.01 -11.97
C MET A 291 -6.27 16.82 -12.57
N THR A 292 -5.60 15.78 -13.07
CA THR A 292 -6.23 14.60 -13.71
C THR A 292 -5.56 13.28 -13.29
N LEU A 293 -6.31 12.18 -13.49
CA LEU A 293 -5.86 10.79 -13.41
C LEU A 293 -5.11 10.31 -14.65
N ASP A 294 -5.35 10.94 -15.81
CA ASP A 294 -4.80 10.49 -17.08
C ASP A 294 -3.26 10.54 -17.05
N VAL A 295 -2.61 9.40 -17.28
CA VAL A 295 -1.16 9.29 -17.40
C VAL A 295 -0.74 9.11 -18.87
N PRO A 296 0.26 9.84 -19.37
CA PRO A 296 0.97 10.93 -18.68
C PRO A 296 0.13 12.20 -18.55
N GLN A 297 0.12 12.83 -17.36
CA GLN A 297 -0.45 14.16 -17.18
C GLN A 297 0.31 15.17 -18.03
N ASN A 298 -0.38 16.05 -18.74
CA ASN A 298 0.23 17.05 -19.62
C ASN A 298 0.65 18.31 -18.84
N LEU A 299 1.43 19.18 -19.49
CA LEU A 299 1.79 20.51 -18.97
C LEU A 299 0.58 21.35 -18.51
N SER A 300 -0.58 21.20 -19.15
CA SER A 300 -1.84 21.86 -18.76
C SER A 300 -2.39 21.38 -17.41
N ASP A 301 -2.03 20.17 -17.02
CA ASP A 301 -2.69 19.39 -15.97
C ASP A 301 -1.91 19.48 -14.64
N VAL A 302 -0.79 20.20 -14.64
CA VAL A 302 -0.02 20.57 -13.46
C VAL A 302 -0.23 22.05 -13.14
N LYS A 303 -0.38 22.39 -11.86
CA LYS A 303 -0.48 23.77 -11.37
C LYS A 303 0.46 23.99 -10.20
N PHE A 304 1.23 25.07 -10.22
CA PHE A 304 1.95 25.53 -9.04
C PHE A 304 0.95 26.26 -8.13
N GLN A 305 0.99 25.93 -6.83
CA GLN A 305 0.09 26.49 -5.82
C GLN A 305 0.76 27.49 -4.87
N GLY A 306 2.09 27.59 -4.90
CA GLY A 306 2.88 28.38 -3.95
C GLY A 306 3.67 27.51 -2.96
N PRO A 307 4.20 28.10 -1.88
CA PRO A 307 4.68 27.33 -0.73
C PRO A 307 3.48 26.83 0.10
N SER A 308 3.62 25.66 0.73
CA SER A 308 2.62 25.10 1.64
C SER A 308 2.17 26.07 2.74
N ASP A 309 0.91 25.98 3.17
CA ASP A 309 0.39 26.71 4.33
C ASP A 309 0.43 25.83 5.60
N ASN A 310 1.59 25.80 6.24
CA ASN A 310 1.85 24.99 7.43
C ASN A 310 1.01 25.44 8.65
N PHE A 311 0.35 26.61 8.59
CA PHE A 311 -0.52 27.12 9.66
C PHE A 311 -1.97 26.66 9.49
N LYS A 312 -2.30 26.02 8.36
CA LYS A 312 -3.62 25.53 8.01
C LYS A 312 -3.58 24.00 7.90
N PRO A 313 -3.59 23.28 9.04
CA PRO A 313 -3.74 21.83 9.01
C PRO A 313 -5.07 21.46 8.34
N ASP A 314 -5.09 20.32 7.65
CA ASP A 314 -6.31 19.84 7.02
C ASP A 314 -7.42 19.65 8.04
N ASN A 315 -8.64 19.94 7.63
CA ASN A 315 -9.82 19.69 8.45
C ASN A 315 -10.00 18.17 8.59
N THR A 316 -9.57 17.61 9.74
CA THR A 316 -9.68 16.18 10.07
C THR A 316 -11.06 15.61 9.75
N SER A 317 -12.15 16.31 10.07
CA SER A 317 -13.50 15.82 9.78
C SER A 317 -13.81 15.78 8.28
N TYR A 318 -13.25 16.70 7.49
CA TYR A 318 -13.37 16.70 6.03
C TYR A 318 -12.51 15.60 5.41
N VAL A 319 -11.24 15.46 5.83
CA VAL A 319 -10.36 14.37 5.39
C VAL A 319 -11.02 13.01 5.70
N MET A 320 -11.49 12.81 6.93
CA MET A 320 -12.23 11.59 7.31
C MET A 320 -13.53 11.40 6.51
N SER A 321 -14.18 12.47 6.04
CA SER A 321 -15.33 12.36 5.12
C SER A 321 -14.92 11.93 3.71
N LEU A 322 -13.72 12.32 3.23
CA LEU A 322 -13.14 11.80 1.99
C LEU A 322 -12.79 10.31 2.15
N PHE A 323 -12.24 9.89 3.30
CA PHE A 323 -12.09 8.47 3.63
C PHE A 323 -13.44 7.73 3.61
N GLN A 324 -14.54 8.34 4.06
CA GLN A 324 -15.87 7.72 4.06
C GLN A 324 -16.61 7.75 2.70
N ASN A 325 -16.22 8.62 1.75
CA ASN A 325 -16.95 8.79 0.50
C ASN A 325 -16.53 7.77 -0.57
N ALA A 326 -17.40 6.81 -0.88
CA ALA A 326 -17.13 5.65 -1.74
C ALA A 326 -16.99 5.94 -3.25
N THR A 327 -17.17 7.19 -3.71
CA THR A 327 -17.29 7.53 -5.15
C THR A 327 -15.97 7.89 -5.85
N TYR A 328 -14.83 7.48 -5.32
CA TYR A 328 -13.51 7.86 -5.85
C TYR A 328 -12.55 6.66 -5.79
N ASP A 329 -11.96 6.25 -6.93
CA ASP A 329 -10.81 5.33 -6.92
C ASP A 329 -9.54 6.08 -6.50
N ARG A 330 -9.24 5.93 -5.21
CA ARG A 330 -8.17 6.66 -4.53
C ARG A 330 -6.79 6.06 -4.82
N TRP A 331 -6.75 4.79 -5.21
CA TRP A 331 -5.52 4.10 -5.58
C TRP A 331 -5.12 4.43 -7.01
N ALA A 332 -6.09 4.69 -7.91
CA ALA A 332 -5.81 5.34 -9.18
C ALA A 332 -5.17 6.72 -8.97
N TYR A 333 -5.75 7.59 -8.12
CA TYR A 333 -5.16 8.90 -7.80
C TYR A 333 -3.78 8.80 -7.16
N HIS A 334 -3.57 7.83 -6.27
CA HIS A 334 -2.25 7.58 -5.67
C HIS A 334 -1.22 7.03 -6.65
N SER A 335 -1.66 6.31 -7.68
CA SER A 335 -0.78 5.69 -8.69
C SER A 335 -0.50 6.57 -9.90
N ALA A 336 -1.26 7.64 -10.13
CA ALA A 336 -1.18 8.45 -11.35
C ALA A 336 -0.29 9.70 -11.18
N TYR A 337 1.04 9.56 -11.34
CA TYR A 337 2.00 10.66 -11.18
C TYR A 337 2.99 10.71 -12.37
N PHE A 338 2.57 11.32 -13.48
CA PHE A 338 3.19 11.34 -14.82
C PHE A 338 3.40 9.97 -15.49
N THR A 339 3.59 8.92 -14.69
CA THR A 339 3.59 7.52 -15.06
C THR A 339 2.71 6.73 -14.09
N ASN A 340 2.37 5.49 -14.45
CA ASN A 340 1.62 4.61 -13.55
C ASN A 340 2.57 4.01 -12.49
N MET A 341 2.45 4.48 -11.25
CA MET A 341 3.28 4.05 -10.12
C MET A 341 2.92 2.65 -9.60
N ASN A 342 1.74 2.12 -9.92
CA ASN A 342 1.30 0.80 -9.48
C ASN A 342 2.32 -0.29 -9.91
N PRO A 343 2.87 -1.11 -9.00
CA PRO A 343 3.83 -2.15 -9.34
C PRO A 343 3.26 -3.22 -10.31
N LEU A 344 1.95 -3.44 -10.33
CA LEU A 344 1.29 -4.39 -11.25
C LEU A 344 1.35 -3.94 -12.73
N ALA A 345 1.43 -2.63 -12.99
CA ALA A 345 1.45 -2.10 -14.36
C ALA A 345 2.71 -2.46 -15.16
N ILE A 346 3.76 -2.97 -14.52
CA ILE A 346 5.03 -3.33 -15.17
C ILE A 346 4.94 -4.69 -15.91
N LEU A 347 3.96 -5.55 -15.58
CA LEU A 347 3.84 -6.88 -16.21
C LEU A 347 3.06 -6.93 -17.53
N VAL A 348 2.38 -5.86 -17.95
CA VAL A 348 1.54 -5.86 -19.17
C VAL A 348 2.39 -5.77 -20.46
N GLY A 349 3.72 -5.80 -20.34
CA GLY A 349 4.69 -5.55 -21.41
C GLY A 349 5.42 -6.77 -21.99
N VAL A 350 4.93 -8.01 -21.82
CA VAL A 350 5.58 -9.20 -22.42
C VAL A 350 4.63 -9.99 -23.32
N HIS A 351 4.90 -9.94 -24.64
CA HIS A 351 4.31 -10.86 -25.61
C HIS A 351 4.98 -12.25 -25.54
N ALA A 352 4.17 -13.30 -25.59
CA ALA A 352 4.62 -14.70 -25.41
C ALA A 352 5.49 -15.25 -26.57
N ILE A 353 6.65 -15.85 -26.22
CA ILE A 353 7.49 -16.78 -27.02
C ILE A 353 8.33 -17.63 -26.03
N SER A 354 8.46 -18.97 -26.08
CA SER A 354 7.67 -20.06 -26.68
C SER A 354 8.16 -21.43 -26.16
N ASP A 355 7.25 -22.36 -25.85
CA ASP A 355 7.45 -23.84 -25.73
C ASP A 355 8.67 -24.40 -24.95
N ALA A 356 8.40 -24.92 -23.73
CA ALA A 356 8.89 -26.23 -23.28
C ALA A 356 8.14 -26.76 -22.03
N GLN A 357 7.12 -27.60 -22.24
CA GLN A 357 6.54 -28.55 -21.27
C GLN A 357 6.20 -28.06 -19.84
N TYR A 358 4.98 -27.54 -19.67
CA TYR A 358 4.10 -27.68 -18.49
C TYR A 358 4.77 -27.84 -17.10
N SER A 359 5.45 -26.78 -16.64
CA SER A 359 5.61 -26.46 -15.23
C SER A 359 5.94 -24.98 -15.10
N ASN A 360 5.38 -24.30 -14.10
CA ASN A 360 5.60 -22.89 -13.76
C ASN A 360 4.97 -21.89 -14.74
N LEU A 361 3.63 -21.78 -14.69
CA LEU A 361 2.94 -20.55 -15.07
C LEU A 361 2.93 -19.64 -13.83
N GLU A 362 3.90 -18.72 -13.74
CA GLU A 362 3.82 -17.58 -12.82
C GLU A 362 2.76 -16.62 -13.32
N PHE A 363 1.51 -16.87 -12.94
CA PHE A 363 0.46 -15.86 -12.99
C PHE A 363 0.75 -14.73 -11.99
N SER A 364 -0.03 -13.64 -12.09
CA SER A 364 0.01 -12.49 -11.17
C SER A 364 0.33 -12.92 -9.73
N ARG A 365 1.31 -12.25 -9.07
CA ARG A 365 1.97 -12.61 -7.78
C ARG A 365 1.02 -12.71 -6.54
N ILE A 366 -0.27 -12.81 -6.79
CA ILE A 366 -1.45 -12.90 -5.94
C ILE A 366 -1.99 -14.35 -5.83
N ALA A 367 -1.85 -15.19 -6.85
CA ALA A 367 -2.37 -16.56 -6.84
C ALA A 367 -1.49 -17.52 -7.63
N PHE A 368 -1.44 -18.79 -7.22
CA PHE A 368 -0.85 -19.86 -8.02
C PHE A 368 -1.85 -20.97 -8.29
N VAL A 369 -1.75 -21.58 -9.47
CA VAL A 369 -2.52 -22.76 -9.88
C VAL A 369 -1.52 -23.92 -10.03
N ALA A 370 -1.79 -25.04 -9.36
CA ALA A 370 -0.93 -26.23 -9.37
C ALA A 370 -1.78 -27.49 -9.57
N THR A 371 -1.19 -28.57 -10.10
CA THR A 371 -1.91 -29.82 -10.40
C THR A 371 -1.17 -31.03 -9.87
N ASP A 372 -1.89 -31.93 -9.21
CA ASP A 372 -1.42 -33.26 -8.84
C ASP A 372 -2.13 -34.31 -9.72
N ASN A 373 -1.40 -34.79 -10.74
CA ASN A 373 -1.89 -35.80 -11.67
C ASN A 373 -1.87 -37.22 -11.07
N THR A 374 -1.51 -37.40 -9.78
CA THR A 374 -1.62 -38.68 -9.07
C THR A 374 -2.93 -38.83 -8.30
N THR A 375 -3.56 -37.70 -7.97
CA THR A 375 -4.86 -37.59 -7.31
C THR A 375 -5.92 -36.96 -8.22
N ASP A 376 -5.56 -36.66 -9.47
CA ASP A 376 -6.37 -35.90 -10.44
C ASP A 376 -6.98 -34.63 -9.79
N THR A 377 -6.13 -33.83 -9.13
CA THR A 377 -6.52 -32.62 -8.39
C THR A 377 -5.86 -31.36 -8.96
N VAL A 378 -6.63 -30.29 -9.10
CA VAL A 378 -6.16 -28.93 -9.39
C VAL A 378 -6.35 -28.03 -8.16
N TYR A 379 -5.29 -27.34 -7.76
CA TYR A 379 -5.22 -26.44 -6.63
C TYR A 379 -5.18 -25.00 -7.12
N VAL A 380 -6.04 -24.15 -6.56
CA VAL A 380 -5.92 -22.68 -6.65
C VAL A 380 -5.61 -22.17 -5.26
N ALA A 381 -4.40 -21.63 -5.08
CA ALA A 381 -3.93 -21.12 -3.82
C ALA A 381 -3.68 -19.61 -3.93
N PHE A 382 -4.52 -18.85 -3.24
CA PHE A 382 -4.37 -17.41 -3.12
C PHE A 382 -3.30 -17.10 -2.08
N ARG A 383 -2.25 -16.42 -2.54
CA ARG A 383 -1.18 -15.91 -1.69
C ARG A 383 -1.79 -14.89 -0.74
N ASP A 384 -1.33 -14.91 0.50
CA ASP A 384 -1.47 -13.75 1.36
C ASP A 384 -0.70 -12.56 0.75
N SER A 385 -1.10 -11.34 1.08
CA SER A 385 -0.18 -10.22 0.99
C SER A 385 1.12 -10.54 1.75
N SER A 386 2.27 -10.01 1.31
CA SER A 386 3.56 -10.09 2.06
C SER A 386 3.56 -9.27 3.36
N SER A 387 2.37 -9.01 3.87
CA SER A 387 2.02 -8.08 4.93
C SER A 387 0.75 -8.61 5.57
N SER A 388 0.81 -8.94 6.86
CA SER A 388 -0.37 -9.29 7.66
C SER A 388 -1.34 -8.10 7.87
N TYR A 389 -1.03 -6.94 7.27
CA TYR A 389 -1.70 -5.66 7.42
C TYR A 389 -2.25 -5.07 6.10
N ASP A 390 -1.90 -5.61 4.94
CA ASP A 390 -2.21 -5.03 3.61
C ASP A 390 -3.72 -4.88 3.36
N TRP A 391 -4.52 -5.76 3.97
CA TRP A 391 -5.96 -5.75 3.89
C TRP A 391 -6.62 -4.85 4.97
N MET A 392 -5.91 -4.42 6.03
CA MET A 392 -6.40 -3.41 6.97
C MET A 392 -6.43 -2.00 6.36
N ASN A 393 -5.66 -1.80 5.29
CA ASN A 393 -5.69 -0.59 4.45
C ASN A 393 -7.05 -0.43 3.74
N ASN A 394 -7.84 -1.51 3.70
CA ASN A 394 -9.23 -1.57 3.27
C ASN A 394 -10.24 -1.41 4.44
N ILE A 395 -9.91 -0.64 5.50
CA ILE A 395 -10.88 -0.24 6.56
C ILE A 395 -12.09 0.54 6.03
N ASN A 396 -12.06 0.94 4.76
CA ASN A 396 -13.27 1.18 3.99
C ASN A 396 -14.08 -0.12 3.82
N ALA A 397 -14.89 -0.40 4.83
CA ALA A 397 -15.98 -1.37 4.86
C ALA A 397 -17.12 -1.04 3.87
N VAL A 398 -16.76 -0.56 2.67
CA VAL A 398 -17.65 -0.16 1.58
C VAL A 398 -18.13 -1.41 0.86
N GLN A 399 -19.46 -1.54 0.85
CA GLN A 399 -20.19 -2.63 0.23
C GLN A 399 -20.64 -2.24 -1.16
N CYS A 400 -20.42 -3.12 -2.14
CA CYS A 400 -20.99 -3.05 -3.48
C CYS A 400 -21.76 -4.35 -3.77
N PRO A 401 -22.72 -4.33 -4.71
CA PRO A 401 -23.47 -5.52 -5.08
C PRO A 401 -22.51 -6.61 -5.56
N TYR A 402 -22.73 -7.82 -5.08
CA TYR A 402 -22.03 -8.99 -5.59
C TYR A 402 -22.64 -9.38 -6.95
N PHE A 403 -21.78 -9.47 -7.96
CA PHE A 403 -22.10 -10.11 -9.22
C PHE A 403 -21.20 -11.34 -9.40
N GLN A 404 -21.57 -12.26 -10.27
CA GLN A 404 -20.65 -13.30 -10.71
C GLN A 404 -19.60 -12.71 -11.65
N CYS A 405 -18.43 -13.33 -11.72
CA CYS A 405 -17.44 -12.96 -12.72
C CYS A 405 -18.00 -13.25 -14.12
N LEU A 406 -18.05 -12.23 -14.98
CA LEU A 406 -18.37 -12.36 -16.40
C LEU A 406 -17.08 -12.10 -17.18
N SER A 407 -16.72 -13.02 -18.08
CA SER A 407 -15.46 -12.98 -18.84
C SER A 407 -15.18 -11.61 -19.48
N SER A 408 -13.91 -11.18 -19.45
CA SER A 408 -13.39 -9.90 -19.96
C SER A 408 -13.91 -9.49 -21.34
N ASP A 409 -14.21 -10.43 -22.25
CA ASP A 409 -14.88 -10.17 -23.53
C ASP A 409 -16.17 -9.32 -23.45
N LYS A 410 -16.84 -9.26 -22.29
CA LYS A 410 -18.01 -8.40 -22.03
C LYS A 410 -17.70 -7.16 -21.16
N VAL A 411 -16.53 -7.08 -20.55
CA VAL A 411 -16.11 -5.98 -19.67
C VAL A 411 -15.16 -5.06 -20.43
N ASN A 412 -15.72 -4.22 -21.29
CA ASN A 412 -14.94 -3.21 -22.00
C ASN A 412 -14.71 -1.95 -21.13
N SER A 413 -13.87 -1.03 -21.59
CA SER A 413 -13.57 0.24 -20.89
C SER A 413 -14.79 1.12 -20.62
N THR A 414 -15.88 0.95 -21.37
CA THR A 414 -17.16 1.63 -21.15
C THR A 414 -17.97 0.96 -20.03
N THR A 415 -17.85 -0.36 -19.85
CA THR A 415 -18.40 -1.09 -18.70
C THR A 415 -17.71 -0.66 -17.41
N LEU A 416 -16.38 -0.57 -17.42
CA LEU A 416 -15.58 -0.05 -16.29
C LEU A 416 -15.93 1.41 -15.97
N ALA A 417 -15.97 2.29 -16.97
CA ALA A 417 -16.37 3.69 -16.79
C ALA A 417 -17.86 3.89 -16.40
N ALA A 418 -18.71 2.87 -16.53
CA ALA A 418 -20.09 2.90 -16.07
C ALA A 418 -20.24 2.44 -14.60
N VAL A 419 -19.31 1.62 -14.10
CA VAL A 419 -19.17 1.32 -12.66
C VAL A 419 -18.66 2.55 -11.89
N ASP A 420 -17.88 3.41 -12.54
CA ASP A 420 -17.38 4.69 -11.99
C ASP A 420 -18.44 5.79 -11.76
N GLN A 421 -19.70 5.58 -12.15
CA GLN A 421 -20.74 6.62 -12.03
C GLN A 421 -21.89 6.21 -11.11
N THR A 422 -22.58 7.24 -10.61
CA THR A 422 -23.59 7.24 -9.54
C THR A 422 -24.55 6.04 -9.52
N LYS A 423 -25.11 5.75 -8.33
CA LYS A 423 -26.06 4.65 -8.05
C LYS A 423 -27.14 4.37 -9.11
N ASP A 424 -27.61 5.40 -9.82
CA ASP A 424 -28.59 5.28 -10.91
C ASP A 424 -27.98 4.63 -12.18
N THR A 425 -26.69 4.86 -12.47
CA THR A 425 -25.95 4.24 -13.58
C THR A 425 -25.70 2.76 -13.34
N ILE A 426 -25.33 2.37 -12.11
CA ILE A 426 -25.26 0.96 -11.69
C ILE A 426 -26.63 0.28 -11.86
N THR A 427 -27.72 0.98 -11.53
CA THR A 427 -29.09 0.48 -11.73
C THR A 427 -29.44 0.30 -13.22
N GLN A 428 -28.95 1.15 -14.12
CA GLN A 428 -29.09 0.96 -15.57
C GLN A 428 -28.16 -0.12 -16.14
N LEU A 429 -26.99 -0.33 -15.53
CA LEU A 429 -26.09 -1.45 -15.87
C LEU A 429 -26.74 -2.79 -15.50
N ILE A 430 -27.41 -2.84 -14.34
CA ILE A 430 -28.24 -3.96 -13.88
C ILE A 430 -29.40 -4.24 -14.87
N GLU A 431 -30.01 -3.22 -15.48
CA GLU A 431 -31.06 -3.40 -16.51
C GLU A 431 -30.52 -3.83 -17.89
N THR A 432 -29.23 -3.68 -18.17
CA THR A 432 -28.61 -4.03 -19.47
C THR A 432 -27.78 -5.32 -19.45
N LEU A 433 -27.38 -5.80 -18.28
CA LEU A 433 -26.77 -7.12 -18.07
C LEU A 433 -27.87 -8.17 -17.91
N ASP A 434 -28.33 -8.71 -19.04
CA ASP A 434 -29.44 -9.67 -19.13
C ASP A 434 -29.20 -10.94 -18.28
N ASP A 435 -29.97 -11.03 -17.19
CA ASP A 435 -30.27 -12.18 -16.32
C ASP A 435 -29.10 -13.04 -15.79
N THR A 436 -28.59 -12.71 -14.60
CA THR A 436 -28.35 -13.69 -13.52
C THR A 436 -28.34 -13.02 -12.13
N ASP A 437 -29.52 -12.63 -11.63
CA ASP A 437 -29.64 -12.10 -10.27
C ASP A 437 -29.52 -13.23 -9.22
N ALA A 438 -28.28 -13.58 -8.90
CA ALA A 438 -27.95 -14.71 -8.03
C ALA A 438 -28.54 -14.61 -6.61
N CYS A 439 -28.92 -13.40 -6.17
CA CYS A 439 -29.25 -13.09 -4.78
C CYS A 439 -30.24 -11.91 -4.63
N GLU A 440 -31.16 -11.78 -5.59
CA GLU A 440 -32.26 -10.79 -5.60
C GLU A 440 -31.79 -9.32 -5.38
N GLY A 441 -30.58 -8.99 -5.85
CA GLY A 441 -29.93 -7.68 -5.70
C GLY A 441 -29.50 -7.33 -4.27
N THR A 442 -29.55 -8.28 -3.33
CA THR A 442 -29.32 -8.03 -1.89
C THR A 442 -27.95 -8.45 -1.36
N CYS A 443 -27.24 -9.33 -2.08
CA CYS A 443 -25.88 -9.73 -1.75
C CYS A 443 -24.91 -8.57 -1.96
N MET A 444 -24.14 -8.22 -0.93
CA MET A 444 -23.12 -7.19 -1.00
C MET A 444 -21.79 -7.72 -0.50
N VAL A 445 -20.71 -7.38 -1.19
CA VAL A 445 -19.33 -7.80 -0.87
C VAL A 445 -18.43 -6.59 -0.63
N HIS A 446 -17.30 -6.85 0.02
CA HIS A 446 -16.24 -5.88 0.24
C HIS A 446 -15.66 -5.41 -1.12
N CYS A 447 -15.77 -4.13 -1.46
CA CYS A 447 -15.37 -3.66 -2.79
C CYS A 447 -13.89 -3.82 -3.12
N GLY A 448 -12.98 -3.44 -2.22
CA GLY A 448 -11.54 -3.63 -2.46
C GLY A 448 -11.17 -5.09 -2.77
N LEU A 449 -11.70 -6.03 -1.97
CA LEU A 449 -11.56 -7.47 -2.17
C LEU A 449 -12.18 -7.95 -3.50
N TYR A 450 -13.39 -7.49 -3.85
CA TYR A 450 -14.12 -7.93 -5.04
C TYR A 450 -13.59 -7.33 -6.36
N VAL A 451 -13.13 -6.08 -6.35
CA VAL A 451 -12.50 -5.43 -7.52
C VAL A 451 -11.14 -6.06 -7.80
N SER A 452 -10.30 -6.25 -6.78
CA SER A 452 -9.02 -6.95 -6.95
C SER A 452 -9.22 -8.39 -7.43
N PHE A 453 -10.17 -9.12 -6.83
CA PHE A 453 -10.64 -10.43 -7.30
C PHE A 453 -10.97 -10.44 -8.80
N SER A 454 -11.78 -9.49 -9.25
CA SER A 454 -12.26 -9.44 -10.63
C SER A 454 -11.15 -9.20 -11.67
N GLN A 455 -9.97 -8.70 -11.27
CA GLN A 455 -8.87 -8.41 -12.18
C GLN A 455 -8.07 -9.64 -12.62
N PHE A 456 -8.06 -10.72 -11.84
CA PHE A 456 -7.26 -11.92 -12.11
C PHE A 456 -8.08 -13.20 -12.33
N MET A 457 -9.41 -13.15 -12.23
CA MET A 457 -10.23 -14.37 -12.28
C MET A 457 -10.26 -15.03 -13.66
N ASP A 458 -10.14 -14.28 -14.76
CA ASP A 458 -10.05 -14.87 -16.10
C ASP A 458 -8.78 -15.71 -16.27
N GLU A 459 -7.64 -15.23 -15.78
CA GLU A 459 -6.37 -15.99 -15.75
C GLU A 459 -6.50 -17.31 -14.97
N ILE A 460 -7.22 -17.28 -13.85
CA ILE A 460 -7.49 -18.48 -13.04
C ILE A 460 -8.46 -19.42 -13.77
N TYR A 461 -9.48 -18.91 -14.45
CA TYR A 461 -10.36 -19.73 -15.28
C TYR A 461 -9.58 -20.42 -16.41
N ASP A 462 -8.79 -19.68 -17.18
CA ASP A 462 -7.98 -20.24 -18.27
C ASP A 462 -6.98 -21.31 -17.79
N ALA A 463 -6.43 -21.15 -16.57
CA ALA A 463 -5.54 -22.12 -15.97
C ALA A 463 -6.26 -23.38 -15.42
N VAL A 464 -7.48 -23.25 -14.91
CA VAL A 464 -8.19 -24.32 -14.18
C VAL A 464 -9.15 -25.11 -15.06
N LEU A 465 -9.87 -24.44 -15.97
CA LEU A 465 -10.90 -25.06 -16.81
C LEU A 465 -10.41 -26.29 -17.61
N PRO A 466 -9.19 -26.32 -18.20
CA PRO A 466 -8.70 -27.49 -18.93
C PRO A 466 -8.57 -28.76 -18.07
N PHE A 467 -8.39 -28.62 -16.75
CA PHE A 467 -8.33 -29.75 -15.82
C PHE A 467 -9.73 -30.17 -15.37
N LEU A 468 -10.66 -29.23 -15.21
CA LEU A 468 -12.06 -29.53 -14.93
C LEU A 468 -12.76 -30.27 -16.08
N GLU A 469 -12.35 -30.03 -17.33
CA GLU A 469 -12.77 -30.83 -18.49
C GLU A 469 -12.24 -32.28 -18.48
N LEU A 470 -11.23 -32.56 -17.65
CA LEU A 470 -10.63 -33.89 -17.43
C LEU A 470 -11.13 -34.55 -16.12
N ASP A 471 -12.24 -34.08 -15.56
CA ASP A 471 -12.85 -34.53 -14.30
C ASP A 471 -11.95 -34.33 -13.04
N TYR A 472 -11.00 -33.37 -13.06
CA TYR A 472 -10.14 -33.12 -11.89
C TYR A 472 -10.93 -32.51 -10.71
N GLU A 473 -10.59 -32.91 -9.48
CA GLU A 473 -11.09 -32.26 -8.27
C GLU A 473 -10.46 -30.86 -8.12
N LEU A 474 -11.26 -29.85 -7.74
CA LEU A 474 -10.79 -28.49 -7.53
C LEU A 474 -10.72 -28.16 -6.04
N ILE A 475 -9.53 -27.78 -5.58
CA ILE A 475 -9.29 -27.31 -4.21
C ILE A 475 -8.91 -25.84 -4.27
N ILE A 476 -9.65 -24.98 -3.56
CA ILE A 476 -9.40 -23.55 -3.47
C ILE A 476 -9.04 -23.20 -2.03
N THR A 477 -7.89 -22.55 -1.83
CA THR A 477 -7.38 -22.20 -0.51
C THR A 477 -6.68 -20.85 -0.48
N GLY A 478 -6.48 -20.32 0.72
CA GLY A 478 -5.75 -19.08 0.95
C GLY A 478 -5.73 -18.69 2.42
N HIS A 479 -4.77 -17.83 2.77
CA HIS A 479 -4.60 -17.25 4.10
C HIS A 479 -4.97 -15.77 4.12
N SER A 480 -5.59 -15.27 5.18
CA SER A 480 -5.82 -13.83 5.41
C SER A 480 -6.56 -13.15 4.25
N LEU A 481 -5.92 -12.21 3.54
CA LEU A 481 -6.45 -11.59 2.31
C LEU A 481 -6.70 -12.63 1.21
N GLY A 482 -5.75 -13.55 1.01
CA GLY A 482 -5.89 -14.70 0.14
C GLY A 482 -7.03 -15.64 0.56
N GLY A 483 -7.29 -15.76 1.87
CA GLY A 483 -8.47 -16.46 2.40
C GLY A 483 -9.79 -15.76 2.04
N GLY A 484 -9.76 -14.43 1.93
CA GLY A 484 -10.86 -13.62 1.37
C GLY A 484 -11.13 -13.93 -0.09
N TRP A 485 -10.10 -13.89 -0.94
CA TRP A 485 -10.20 -14.21 -2.36
C TRP A 485 -10.58 -15.67 -2.62
N ALA A 486 -10.05 -16.62 -1.85
CA ALA A 486 -10.42 -18.03 -1.90
C ALA A 486 -11.93 -18.25 -1.64
N GLY A 487 -12.52 -17.49 -0.71
CA GLY A 487 -13.96 -17.50 -0.47
C GLY A 487 -14.78 -16.96 -1.64
N LEU A 488 -14.34 -15.88 -2.28
CA LEU A 488 -14.99 -15.31 -3.49
C LEU A 488 -14.86 -16.25 -4.70
N ALA A 489 -13.67 -16.80 -4.95
CA ALA A 489 -13.42 -17.76 -6.02
C ALA A 489 -14.25 -19.03 -5.82
N GLY A 490 -14.27 -19.54 -4.59
CA GLY A 490 -15.13 -20.65 -4.18
C GLY A 490 -16.60 -20.42 -4.52
N ALA A 491 -17.15 -19.27 -4.14
CA ALA A 491 -18.52 -18.90 -4.46
C ALA A 491 -18.79 -18.82 -5.98
N ASP A 492 -17.88 -18.20 -6.74
CA ASP A 492 -18.05 -18.01 -8.20
C ASP A 492 -17.95 -19.34 -8.97
N PHE A 493 -16.93 -20.18 -8.70
CA PHE A 493 -16.84 -21.53 -9.27
C PHE A 493 -18.04 -22.39 -8.88
N LYS A 494 -18.48 -22.35 -7.61
CA LYS A 494 -19.63 -23.12 -7.13
C LYS A 494 -20.93 -22.68 -7.78
N PHE A 495 -21.11 -21.37 -7.99
CA PHE A 495 -22.27 -20.83 -8.70
C PHE A 495 -22.31 -21.28 -10.16
N LYS A 496 -21.17 -21.28 -10.86
CA LYS A 496 -21.06 -21.75 -12.25
C LYS A 496 -21.28 -23.26 -12.43
N GLY A 497 -21.55 -24.00 -11.35
CA GLY A 497 -21.89 -25.42 -11.38
C GLY A 497 -20.70 -26.36 -11.13
N TYR A 498 -19.50 -25.83 -10.88
CA TYR A 498 -18.35 -26.63 -10.44
C TYR A 498 -18.50 -27.03 -8.97
N ASN A 499 -17.64 -27.93 -8.50
CA ASN A 499 -17.75 -28.50 -7.16
C ASN A 499 -16.46 -28.32 -6.32
N PRO A 500 -15.95 -27.09 -6.14
CA PRO A 500 -14.71 -26.85 -5.41
C PRO A 500 -14.82 -27.27 -3.93
N LEU A 501 -13.77 -27.88 -3.39
CA LEU A 501 -13.51 -27.89 -1.95
C LEU A 501 -12.82 -26.56 -1.60
N VAL A 502 -13.44 -25.76 -0.73
CA VAL A 502 -12.93 -24.45 -0.34
C VAL A 502 -12.51 -24.50 1.13
N ILE A 503 -11.23 -24.25 1.42
CA ILE A 503 -10.70 -24.18 2.79
C ILE A 503 -10.00 -22.84 2.97
N THR A 504 -10.56 -21.96 3.79
CA THR A 504 -9.96 -20.64 4.06
C THR A 504 -9.35 -20.58 5.44
N TYR A 505 -8.15 -20.02 5.54
CA TYR A 505 -7.44 -19.80 6.80
C TYR A 505 -7.40 -18.30 7.10
N ALA A 506 -7.67 -17.92 8.35
CA ALA A 506 -7.61 -16.54 8.82
C ALA A 506 -8.45 -15.50 8.04
N ALA A 507 -9.41 -15.94 7.21
CA ALA A 507 -10.04 -15.07 6.23
C ALA A 507 -10.87 -13.95 6.85
N LEU A 508 -10.62 -12.72 6.38
CA LEU A 508 -11.49 -11.56 6.64
C LEU A 508 -12.91 -11.77 6.09
N LYS A 509 -13.88 -11.09 6.69
CA LYS A 509 -15.29 -11.13 6.29
C LYS A 509 -15.48 -10.57 4.87
N GLN A 510 -15.94 -11.40 3.94
CA GLN A 510 -16.01 -11.05 2.52
C GLN A 510 -17.24 -10.20 2.15
N GLY A 511 -18.34 -10.29 2.90
CA GLY A 511 -19.59 -9.61 2.54
C GLY A 511 -20.62 -9.50 3.66
N ASN A 512 -21.81 -9.03 3.28
CA ASN A 512 -22.95 -8.89 4.17
C ASN A 512 -23.61 -10.24 4.51
N LYS A 513 -24.57 -10.18 5.42
CA LYS A 513 -25.35 -11.35 5.84
C LYS A 513 -25.97 -12.08 4.64
N GLN A 514 -26.57 -11.35 3.71
CA GLN A 514 -27.23 -11.91 2.52
C GLN A 514 -26.24 -12.65 1.62
N TYR A 515 -25.06 -12.09 1.38
CA TYR A 515 -23.96 -12.72 0.66
C TYR A 515 -23.55 -14.05 1.28
N ASN A 516 -23.29 -14.05 2.59
CA ASN A 516 -22.85 -15.26 3.26
C ASN A 516 -23.97 -16.31 3.38
N GLU A 517 -25.24 -15.93 3.60
CA GLU A 517 -26.40 -16.84 3.56
C GLU A 517 -26.57 -17.48 2.17
N PHE A 518 -26.34 -16.72 1.09
CA PHE A 518 -26.35 -17.22 -0.29
C PHE A 518 -25.21 -18.23 -0.53
N VAL A 519 -23.98 -17.91 -0.14
CA VAL A 519 -22.83 -18.83 -0.26
C VAL A 519 -23.02 -20.09 0.59
N ASP A 520 -23.47 -19.96 1.84
CA ASP A 520 -23.83 -21.11 2.70
C ASP A 520 -24.91 -21.99 2.05
N GLY A 521 -25.84 -21.38 1.31
CA GLY A 521 -26.82 -22.05 0.47
C GLY A 521 -26.21 -22.83 -0.70
N LEU A 522 -25.30 -22.21 -1.48
CA LEU A 522 -24.59 -22.85 -2.60
C LEU A 522 -23.77 -24.08 -2.16
N PHE A 523 -23.11 -23.99 -1.01
CA PHE A 523 -22.31 -25.09 -0.44
C PHE A 523 -23.14 -26.06 0.43
N GLY A 524 -24.40 -25.72 0.72
CA GLY A 524 -25.32 -26.53 1.53
C GLY A 524 -24.84 -26.77 2.96
N THR A 525 -24.11 -25.83 3.56
CA THR A 525 -23.35 -26.02 4.82
C THR A 525 -24.24 -26.50 5.96
N ALA A 526 -25.45 -25.94 6.09
CA ALA A 526 -26.46 -26.37 7.07
C ALA A 526 -26.84 -27.85 6.93
N SER A 527 -26.96 -28.38 5.71
CA SER A 527 -27.31 -29.79 5.45
C SER A 527 -26.17 -30.75 5.80
N LYS A 528 -24.93 -30.28 5.69
CA LYS A 528 -23.70 -31.06 5.90
C LYS A 528 -23.26 -31.09 7.36
N ASN A 529 -23.73 -30.15 8.18
CA ASN A 529 -23.38 -29.97 9.59
C ASN A 529 -23.26 -31.30 10.38
N SER A 530 -24.30 -32.13 10.40
CA SER A 530 -24.31 -33.37 11.18
C SER A 530 -23.31 -34.42 10.68
N SER A 531 -22.93 -34.40 9.39
CA SER A 531 -21.90 -35.30 8.85
C SER A 531 -20.49 -34.87 9.23
N ILE A 532 -20.22 -33.56 9.19
CA ILE A 532 -18.94 -32.97 9.60
C ILE A 532 -18.74 -33.11 11.11
N ALA A 533 -19.79 -32.86 11.92
CA ALA A 533 -19.78 -33.11 13.36
C ALA A 533 -19.52 -34.58 13.74
N ALA A 534 -19.82 -35.52 12.83
CA ALA A 534 -19.54 -36.94 13.00
C ALA A 534 -18.16 -37.37 12.47
N GLY A 535 -17.34 -36.44 11.96
CA GLY A 535 -15.99 -36.71 11.45
C GLY A 535 -15.94 -37.15 9.98
N ARG A 536 -16.91 -36.79 9.14
CA ARG A 536 -16.77 -36.93 7.68
C ARG A 536 -15.57 -36.09 7.20
N ALA A 537 -14.70 -36.68 6.39
CA ALA A 537 -13.62 -35.97 5.70
C ALA A 537 -14.18 -34.92 4.72
N PHE A 538 -13.47 -33.80 4.54
CA PHE A 538 -13.88 -32.77 3.59
C PHE A 538 -13.77 -33.29 2.15
N GLU A 539 -14.71 -32.90 1.29
CA GLU A 539 -14.81 -33.33 -0.10
C GLU A 539 -15.27 -32.18 -0.99
N GLY A 540 -15.21 -32.35 -2.31
CA GLY A 540 -15.66 -31.35 -3.29
C GLY A 540 -17.07 -30.81 -2.96
N GLY A 541 -17.19 -29.48 -2.92
CA GLY A 541 -18.42 -28.79 -2.56
C GLY A 541 -18.61 -28.53 -1.07
N ASP A 542 -17.60 -28.77 -0.23
CA ASP A 542 -17.54 -28.23 1.14
C ASP A 542 -16.91 -26.83 1.15
N TYR A 543 -17.44 -25.92 1.98
CA TYR A 543 -16.80 -24.65 2.33
C TYR A 543 -16.48 -24.64 3.82
N VAL A 544 -15.18 -24.62 4.13
CA VAL A 544 -14.60 -24.71 5.47
C VAL A 544 -13.85 -23.42 5.78
N ARG A 545 -14.11 -22.86 6.97
CA ARG A 545 -13.47 -21.65 7.48
C ARG A 545 -12.70 -21.98 8.77
N VAL A 546 -11.37 -21.93 8.69
CA VAL A 546 -10.46 -22.10 9.82
C VAL A 546 -10.03 -20.74 10.34
N TRP A 547 -10.21 -20.50 11.64
CA TRP A 547 -9.87 -19.22 12.27
C TRP A 547 -9.35 -19.45 13.70
N SER A 548 -8.60 -18.50 14.25
CA SER A 548 -8.11 -18.55 15.64
C SER A 548 -8.75 -17.47 16.51
N HIS A 549 -9.06 -17.79 17.76
CA HIS A 549 -9.59 -16.80 18.72
C HIS A 549 -8.64 -15.60 18.91
N TYR A 550 -7.33 -15.89 18.82
CA TYR A 550 -6.23 -14.96 19.06
C TYR A 550 -5.82 -14.15 17.82
N ASP A 551 -6.53 -14.37 16.71
CA ASP A 551 -6.36 -13.66 15.46
C ASP A 551 -7.44 -12.57 15.30
N VAL A 552 -7.01 -11.41 14.82
CA VAL A 552 -7.85 -10.24 14.58
C VAL A 552 -8.45 -10.24 13.17
N VAL A 553 -7.76 -10.83 12.20
CA VAL A 553 -8.14 -10.76 10.77
C VAL A 553 -9.53 -11.37 10.51
N PRO A 554 -9.87 -12.55 11.08
CA PRO A 554 -11.21 -13.16 10.94
C PRO A 554 -12.38 -12.29 11.46
N ARG A 555 -12.08 -11.24 12.24
CA ARG A 555 -13.06 -10.34 12.84
C ARG A 555 -13.33 -9.09 12.01
N LEU A 556 -12.46 -8.79 11.03
CA LEU A 556 -12.54 -7.56 10.26
C LEU A 556 -13.23 -7.79 8.88
N PRO A 557 -13.85 -6.77 8.25
CA PRO A 557 -14.06 -5.43 8.76
C PRO A 557 -14.87 -5.43 10.08
N PRO A 558 -14.49 -4.59 11.07
CA PRO A 558 -15.13 -4.54 12.38
C PRO A 558 -16.42 -3.72 12.30
N SER A 559 -17.39 -4.25 11.56
CA SER A 559 -18.66 -3.61 11.27
C SER A 559 -19.78 -4.64 11.22
N ASP A 560 -20.91 -4.29 11.82
CA ASP A 560 -22.19 -5.00 11.77
C ASP A 560 -22.72 -5.21 10.35
N ALA A 561 -22.18 -4.49 9.36
CA ALA A 561 -22.50 -4.71 7.95
C ALA A 561 -21.93 -6.03 7.41
N TYR A 562 -20.90 -6.62 8.04
CA TYR A 562 -20.17 -7.79 7.53
C TYR A 562 -20.29 -9.00 8.45
N THR A 563 -20.52 -10.16 7.85
CA THR A 563 -20.59 -11.47 8.53
C THR A 563 -19.61 -12.45 7.89
N ASN A 564 -19.51 -13.66 8.45
CA ASN A 564 -18.76 -14.77 7.88
C ASN A 564 -19.73 -15.86 7.41
N GLY A 565 -19.37 -16.65 6.40
CA GLY A 565 -20.04 -17.91 6.02
C GLY A 565 -19.17 -19.14 6.27
N GLY A 566 -19.68 -20.33 5.93
CA GLY A 566 -18.92 -21.58 5.92
C GLY A 566 -19.04 -22.45 7.18
N LEU A 567 -18.45 -23.64 7.11
CA LEU A 567 -18.32 -24.60 8.21
C LEU A 567 -17.14 -24.20 9.10
N GLN A 568 -17.39 -23.83 10.35
CA GLN A 568 -16.42 -23.13 11.19
C GLN A 568 -15.59 -24.08 12.06
N PHE A 569 -14.27 -23.93 11.98
CA PHE A 569 -13.28 -24.59 12.86
C PHE A 569 -12.44 -23.52 13.57
N GLU A 570 -12.50 -23.49 14.90
CA GLU A 570 -11.75 -22.58 15.76
C GLU A 570 -10.48 -23.26 16.27
N LEU A 571 -9.32 -22.61 16.12
CA LEU A 571 -8.07 -22.97 16.79
C LEU A 571 -8.07 -22.33 18.19
N THR A 572 -7.96 -23.16 19.24
CA THR A 572 -8.06 -22.70 20.64
C THR A 572 -6.72 -22.35 21.27
N VAL A 573 -5.61 -22.47 20.53
CA VAL A 573 -4.22 -22.18 20.97
C VAL A 573 -3.41 -21.60 19.81
N THR A 574 -2.33 -20.86 20.11
CA THR A 574 -1.45 -20.25 19.07
C THR A 574 -0.13 -21.00 18.89
N GLU A 575 0.16 -21.94 19.78
CA GLU A 575 1.28 -22.88 19.68
C GLU A 575 1.06 -23.84 18.51
N ILE A 576 2.01 -23.84 17.56
CA ILE A 576 2.06 -24.80 16.45
C ILE A 576 2.96 -26.00 16.80
N PRO A 577 2.67 -27.20 16.27
CA PRO A 577 1.48 -27.57 15.51
C PRO A 577 0.27 -27.82 16.43
N GLN A 578 -0.90 -27.26 16.10
CA GLN A 578 -2.14 -27.56 16.81
C GLN A 578 -2.60 -29.01 16.56
N ASN A 579 -2.94 -29.72 17.64
CA ASN A 579 -3.42 -31.09 17.63
C ASN A 579 -4.94 -31.15 17.48
N GLN A 580 -5.49 -32.34 17.18
CA GLN A 580 -6.95 -32.54 17.02
C GLN A 580 -7.77 -32.04 18.23
N SER A 581 -7.23 -32.12 19.46
CA SER A 581 -7.91 -31.64 20.68
C SER A 581 -7.95 -30.11 20.83
N GLU A 582 -7.20 -29.38 20.00
CA GLU A 582 -7.04 -27.92 20.02
C GLU A 582 -7.77 -27.26 18.83
N VAL A 583 -8.53 -28.05 18.06
CA VAL A 583 -9.41 -27.62 16.97
C VAL A 583 -10.86 -27.94 17.33
N VAL A 584 -11.70 -26.92 17.40
CA VAL A 584 -13.11 -27.06 17.77
C VAL A 584 -14.00 -26.76 16.57
N TYR A 585 -14.83 -27.74 16.17
CA TYR A 585 -15.88 -27.51 15.19
C TYR A 585 -17.08 -26.80 15.85
N LEU A 586 -17.43 -25.61 15.35
CA LEU A 586 -18.50 -24.77 15.91
C LEU A 586 -19.85 -24.94 15.19
N GLY A 587 -19.89 -25.67 14.07
CA GLY A 587 -21.05 -25.73 13.18
C GLY A 587 -20.89 -24.83 11.94
N PRO A 588 -21.93 -24.73 11.10
CA PRO A 588 -22.06 -23.67 10.10
C PRO A 588 -22.03 -22.29 10.77
N SER A 589 -21.67 -21.26 10.02
CA SER A 589 -21.86 -19.88 10.46
C SER A 589 -23.33 -19.60 10.76
N ASP A 590 -23.60 -18.96 11.89
CA ASP A 590 -24.93 -18.43 12.22
C ASP A 590 -25.18 -17.06 11.55
N ASN A 591 -24.20 -16.57 10.79
CA ASN A 591 -24.21 -15.26 10.14
C ASN A 591 -24.47 -14.12 11.14
N SER A 592 -24.02 -14.29 12.39
CA SER A 592 -24.03 -13.23 13.39
C SER A 592 -22.93 -12.19 13.14
N VAL A 593 -23.15 -11.01 13.70
CA VAL A 593 -22.13 -9.98 13.81
C VAL A 593 -21.21 -10.35 14.96
N ASP A 594 -19.91 -10.47 14.70
CA ASP A 594 -18.89 -10.44 15.78
C ASP A 594 -18.91 -9.04 16.41
N SER A 595 -19.70 -8.90 17.47
CA SER A 595 -19.97 -7.62 18.14
C SER A 595 -18.87 -7.20 19.13
N THR A 596 -17.63 -7.68 18.94
CA THR A 596 -16.49 -7.32 19.78
C THR A 596 -16.22 -5.81 19.63
N PRO A 597 -16.26 -5.00 20.72
CA PRO A 597 -16.07 -3.55 20.61
C PRO A 597 -14.71 -3.19 20.02
N TRP A 598 -14.66 -2.22 19.08
CA TRP A 598 -13.45 -1.74 18.43
C TRP A 598 -12.25 -1.51 19.37
N LEU A 599 -12.49 -0.98 20.57
CA LEU A 599 -11.43 -0.72 21.56
C LEU A 599 -10.83 -2.01 22.12
N ASN A 600 -11.62 -3.08 22.25
CA ASN A 600 -11.18 -4.37 22.78
C ASN A 600 -10.37 -5.17 21.76
N ILE A 601 -10.49 -4.87 20.46
CA ILE A 601 -9.68 -5.48 19.39
C ILE A 601 -8.19 -5.12 19.55
N PHE A 602 -7.90 -3.99 20.22
CA PHE A 602 -6.55 -3.49 20.50
C PHE A 602 -6.21 -3.47 22.00
N ASP A 603 -7.05 -4.03 22.88
CA ASP A 603 -6.87 -3.93 24.34
C ASP A 603 -6.00 -5.05 24.94
N SER A 604 -4.71 -4.75 25.08
CA SER A 604 -3.76 -5.16 26.14
C SER A 604 -3.66 -6.61 26.69
N GLN A 605 -4.34 -7.61 26.14
CA GLN A 605 -4.15 -9.04 26.51
C GLN A 605 -3.79 -9.98 25.35
N SER A 606 -3.76 -9.50 24.12
CA SER A 606 -3.34 -10.30 22.96
C SER A 606 -1.82 -10.42 22.88
N TYR A 607 -1.29 -11.64 22.98
CA TYR A 607 0.08 -11.96 22.56
C TYR A 607 0.29 -11.57 21.08
N ASN A 608 1.56 -11.35 20.70
CA ASN A 608 2.06 -11.06 19.35
C ASN A 608 1.07 -11.34 18.20
N ILE A 609 0.32 -10.31 17.79
CA ILE A 609 -0.77 -10.40 16.79
C ILE A 609 -0.25 -10.99 15.47
N ALA A 610 0.93 -10.56 15.02
CA ALA A 610 1.55 -11.04 13.79
C ALA A 610 1.98 -12.52 13.88
N ALA A 611 2.37 -13.02 15.04
CA ALA A 611 2.64 -14.46 15.23
C ALA A 611 1.33 -15.27 15.30
N ASN A 612 0.34 -14.83 16.08
CA ASN A 612 -0.94 -15.55 16.20
C ASN A 612 -1.66 -15.69 14.85
N HIS A 613 -1.63 -14.62 14.04
CA HIS A 613 -2.19 -14.63 12.70
C HIS A 613 -1.44 -15.57 11.74
N LYS A 614 -0.17 -15.91 12.02
CA LYS A 614 0.62 -16.84 11.22
C LYS A 614 0.59 -18.29 11.74
N SER A 615 -0.02 -18.54 12.91
CA SER A 615 -0.05 -19.85 13.59
C SER A 615 -1.28 -20.70 13.20
N TYR A 616 -1.24 -21.34 12.03
CA TYR A 616 -2.34 -22.17 11.52
C TYR A 616 -1.85 -23.56 11.10
N PHE A 617 -1.73 -24.48 12.07
CA PHE A 617 -1.12 -25.82 11.99
C PHE A 617 0.39 -25.83 11.70
N ILE A 618 0.84 -24.93 10.83
CA ILE A 618 2.23 -24.60 10.51
C ILE A 618 2.43 -23.08 10.64
N TYR A 619 3.67 -22.60 10.51
CA TYR A 619 3.93 -21.17 10.43
C TYR A 619 3.73 -20.64 9.01
N LEU A 620 2.77 -19.74 8.82
CA LEU A 620 2.47 -19.16 7.51
C LEU A 620 3.26 -17.87 7.30
N GLY A 621 4.18 -17.86 6.33
CA GLY A 621 4.99 -16.69 5.99
C GLY A 621 6.46 -16.98 5.66
N THR A 622 6.88 -18.24 5.74
CA THR A 622 8.17 -18.75 5.26
C THR A 622 7.94 -19.92 4.30
N CYS A 623 8.91 -20.21 3.43
CA CYS A 623 8.90 -21.43 2.59
C CYS A 623 9.59 -22.62 3.28
N ASP A 624 9.86 -22.52 4.58
CA ASP A 624 10.55 -23.51 5.40
C ASP A 624 9.59 -23.99 6.50
N ASP A 625 9.54 -25.29 6.74
CA ASP A 625 8.58 -25.97 7.63
C ASP A 625 8.99 -25.92 9.14
N ASN A 626 10.01 -25.11 9.48
CA ASN A 626 10.71 -25.12 10.78
C ASN A 626 10.55 -23.83 11.61
#